data_AF-A0ABC9WM03-F1
#
_entry.id   AF-A0ABC9WM03-F1
#
_cell.length_a   1.000
_cell.length_b   1.000
_cell.length_c   1.000
_cell.angle_alpha   90.00
_cell.angle_beta   90.00
_cell.angle_gamma   90.00
#
_symmetry.space_group_name_H-M   'P 1'
#
loop_
_entity.id
_entity.type
_entity.pdbx_description
1 polymer ?
#
loop_
_entity_poly.entity_id
_entity_poly.type
_entity_poly.pdbx_seq_one_letter_code
_entity_poly.pdbx_strand_id
1 'polypeptide(L)'
;MKERVLQRSVELSWQEPEHPNGVITEYEIKYYEKDQRERTYSTVKTKSTSASINNLKPGTVYVFQIRAFTAAGYGNYSPRLDVATLEEATGSLHEKMLLEEQHRLYS
;
A
#
# COMPACT_ATOMS: atom_id res chain seq x y z
N MET A 1 -0.80 11.01 -2.69
CA MET A 1 -0.50 9.66 -2.16
C MET A 1 0.81 9.22 -2.76
N LYS A 2 1.66 8.52 -2.01
CA LYS A 2 2.89 7.93 -2.52
C LYS A 2 2.93 6.46 -2.12
N GLU A 3 3.49 5.64 -3.00
CA GLU A 3 3.62 4.20 -2.84
C GLU A 3 5.08 3.77 -3.05
N ARG A 4 5.51 2.79 -2.26
CA ARG A 4 6.70 1.99 -2.54
C ARG A 4 6.26 0.55 -2.70
N VAL A 5 6.55 0.00 -3.88
CA VAL A 5 6.05 -1.29 -4.32
C VAL A 5 7.12 -2.34 -4.13
N LEU A 6 6.75 -3.44 -3.48
CA LEU A 6 7.55 -4.63 -3.37
C LEU A 6 6.79 -5.81 -3.99
N GLN A 7 7.45 -6.96 -4.02
CA GLN A 7 6.91 -8.17 -4.61
C GLN A 7 5.69 -8.72 -3.86
N ARG A 8 5.70 -8.62 -2.53
CA ARG A 8 4.64 -9.16 -1.66
C ARG A 8 4.07 -8.14 -0.69
N SER A 9 4.43 -6.88 -0.87
CA SER A 9 3.94 -5.79 -0.03
C SER A 9 3.93 -4.46 -0.79
N VAL A 10 3.09 -3.55 -0.30
CA VAL A 10 3.05 -2.16 -0.75
C VAL A 10 3.06 -1.27 0.48
N GLU A 11 4.00 -0.33 0.51
CA GLU A 11 4.08 0.71 1.52
C GLU A 11 3.36 1.94 0.99
N LEU A 12 2.32 2.39 1.69
CA LEU A 12 1.54 3.57 1.33
C LEU A 12 1.82 4.70 2.31
N SER A 13 1.90 5.92 1.77
CA SER A 13 1.89 7.15 2.54
C SER A 13 0.97 8.18 1.89
N TRP A 14 0.28 8.96 2.71
CA TRP A 14 -0.68 9.97 2.26
C TRP A 14 -0.59 11.22 3.10
N GLN A 15 -1.26 12.27 2.64
CA GLN A 15 -1.45 13.50 3.41
C GLN A 15 -2.83 13.47 4.04
N GLU A 16 -2.97 14.19 5.16
CA GLU A 16 -4.29 14.38 5.76
C GLU A 16 -5.21 15.12 4.78
N PRO A 17 -6.52 14.82 4.74
CA PRO A 17 -7.49 15.56 3.95
C PRO A 17 -7.49 17.06 4.32
N GLU A 18 -7.60 17.95 3.34
CA GLU A 18 -7.68 19.40 3.57
C GLU A 18 -8.90 19.80 4.41
N HIS A 19 -9.98 19.02 4.29
CA HIS A 19 -11.24 19.23 5.01
C HIS A 19 -11.64 17.95 5.75
N PRO A 20 -11.02 17.66 6.90
CA PRO A 20 -11.29 16.42 7.64
C PRO A 20 -12.65 16.43 8.35
N ASN A 21 -13.37 17.57 8.36
CA ASN A 21 -14.68 17.75 9.00
C ASN A 21 -14.71 17.29 10.48
N GLY A 22 -13.56 17.37 11.17
CA GLY A 22 -13.37 16.91 12.53
C GLY A 22 -11.93 16.50 12.79
N VAL A 23 -11.65 16.04 14.02
CA VAL A 23 -10.35 15.46 14.38
C VAL A 23 -10.29 14.02 13.88
N ILE A 24 -9.27 13.71 13.06
CA ILE A 24 -9.03 12.35 12.58
C ILE A 24 -8.47 11.51 13.72
N THR A 25 -9.06 10.34 13.94
CA THR A 25 -8.65 9.39 14.97
C THR A 25 -8.09 8.09 14.40
N GLU A 26 -8.41 7.77 13.15
CA GLU A 26 -7.96 6.58 12.44
C GLU A 26 -8.09 6.75 10.92
N TYR A 27 -7.27 6.03 10.16
CA TYR A 27 -7.40 5.81 8.72
C TYR A 27 -7.70 4.34 8.46
N GLU A 28 -8.57 4.08 7.49
CA GLU A 28 -8.85 2.74 6.97
C GLU A 28 -8.41 2.67 5.50
N ILE A 29 -7.56 1.70 5.20
CA ILE A 29 -7.13 1.32 3.85
C ILE A 29 -7.95 0.11 3.43
N LYS A 30 -8.74 0.24 2.37
CA LYS A 30 -9.46 -0.86 1.72
C LYS A 30 -8.73 -1.24 0.44
N TYR A 31 -8.52 -2.53 0.22
CA TYR A 31 -7.87 -3.02 -0.99
C TYR A 31 -8.42 -4.36 -1.49
N TYR A 32 -8.23 -4.64 -2.78
CA TYR A 32 -8.66 -5.86 -3.46
C TYR A 32 -7.87 -6.11 -4.75
N GLU A 33 -7.83 -7.36 -5.22
CA GLU A 33 -7.25 -7.73 -6.53
C GLU A 33 -8.13 -7.23 -7.68
N LYS A 34 -7.56 -6.47 -8.62
CA LYS A 34 -8.31 -5.80 -9.69
C LYS A 34 -9.00 -6.78 -10.63
N ASP A 35 -8.30 -7.86 -10.98
CA ASP A 35 -8.71 -8.82 -12.01
C ASP A 35 -9.46 -10.04 -11.45
N GLN A 36 -9.74 -10.08 -10.15
CA GLN A 36 -10.60 -11.13 -9.59
C GLN A 36 -12.05 -10.96 -10.05
N ARG A 37 -12.64 -12.05 -10.52
CA ARG A 37 -14.05 -12.11 -10.95
C ARG A 37 -15.02 -11.74 -9.81
N GLU A 38 -14.69 -12.15 -8.59
CA GLU A 38 -15.39 -11.77 -7.37
C GLU A 38 -14.43 -10.97 -6.48
N ARG A 39 -14.79 -9.71 -6.18
CA ARG A 39 -13.91 -8.83 -5.40
C ARG A 39 -13.95 -9.20 -3.93
N THR A 40 -12.85 -9.76 -3.43
CA THR A 40 -12.63 -9.92 -2.00
C THR A 40 -11.95 -8.67 -1.43
N TYR A 41 -12.66 -7.91 -0.60
CA TYR A 41 -12.11 -6.71 0.04
C TYR A 41 -11.38 -7.05 1.33
N SER A 42 -10.20 -6.46 1.49
CA SER A 42 -9.42 -6.51 2.73
C SER A 42 -9.23 -5.10 3.29
N THR A 43 -9.07 -4.99 4.61
CA THR A 43 -8.92 -3.70 5.30
C THR A 43 -7.74 -3.68 6.25
N VAL A 44 -6.99 -2.58 6.26
CA VAL A 44 -5.96 -2.27 7.25
C VAL A 44 -6.32 -0.95 7.92
N LYS A 45 -6.16 -0.88 9.25
CA LYS A 45 -6.41 0.32 10.04
C LYS A 45 -5.11 0.85 10.64
N THR A 46 -4.96 2.17 10.69
CA THR A 46 -3.78 2.82 11.25
C THR A 46 -4.12 4.21 11.77
N LYS A 47 -3.39 4.68 12.78
CA LYS A 47 -3.46 6.08 13.25
C LYS A 47 -2.46 7.00 12.56
N SER A 48 -1.52 6.42 11.81
CA SER A 48 -0.50 7.15 11.07
C SER A 48 -0.97 7.46 9.65
N THR A 49 -0.32 8.42 8.99
CA THR A 49 -0.49 8.71 7.56
C THR A 49 0.33 7.79 6.66
N SER A 50 0.68 6.60 7.17
CA SER A 50 1.38 5.55 6.46
C SER A 50 0.95 4.16 6.93
N ALA A 51 1.06 3.18 6.03
CA ALA A 51 0.78 1.77 6.31
C ALA A 51 1.60 0.86 5.39
N SER A 52 1.98 -0.32 5.90
CA SER A 52 2.56 -1.40 5.11
C SER A 52 1.53 -2.51 4.94
N ILE A 53 1.19 -2.81 3.68
CA ILE A 53 0.22 -3.84 3.32
C ILE A 53 1.04 -5.04 2.85
N ASN A 54 0.99 -6.13 3.60
CA ASN A 54 1.82 -7.31 3.39
C ASN A 54 1.01 -8.48 2.83
N ASN A 55 1.70 -9.58 2.53
CA ASN A 55 1.13 -10.85 2.07
C ASN A 55 0.33 -10.72 0.76
N LEU A 56 0.73 -9.76 -0.09
CA LEU A 56 0.18 -9.61 -1.43
C LEU A 56 0.75 -10.66 -2.37
N LYS A 57 -0.01 -10.96 -3.43
CA LYS A 57 0.47 -11.80 -4.53
C LYS A 57 1.43 -11.00 -5.41
N PRO A 58 2.58 -11.55 -5.80
CA PRO A 58 3.48 -10.99 -6.82
C PRO A 58 2.79 -10.84 -8.18
N GLY A 59 3.28 -9.91 -8.99
CA GLY A 59 2.80 -9.71 -10.38
C GLY A 59 1.30 -9.42 -10.48
N THR A 60 0.68 -8.90 -9.41
CA THR A 60 -0.78 -8.76 -9.29
C THR A 60 -1.16 -7.31 -9.12
N VAL A 61 -2.18 -6.86 -9.85
CA VAL A 61 -2.72 -5.50 -9.72
C VAL A 61 -3.71 -5.45 -8.57
N TYR A 62 -3.40 -4.62 -7.58
CA TYR A 62 -4.28 -4.30 -6.46
C TYR A 62 -4.83 -2.88 -6.60
N VAL A 63 -6.06 -2.69 -6.13
CA VAL A 63 -6.69 -1.37 -6.02
C VAL A 63 -6.74 -0.98 -4.55
N PHE A 64 -6.24 0.20 -4.22
CA PHE A 64 -6.23 0.77 -2.87
C PHE A 64 -7.12 2.01 -2.78
N GLN A 65 -7.82 2.16 -1.66
CA GLN A 65 -8.57 3.36 -1.31
C GLN A 65 -8.43 3.62 0.19
N ILE A 66 -8.29 4.89 0.58
CA ILE A 66 -8.15 5.28 1.99
C ILE A 66 -9.30 6.20 2.39
N ARG A 67 -9.81 6.04 3.60
CA ARG A 67 -10.74 6.99 4.22
C ARG A 67 -10.30 7.32 5.63
N ALA A 68 -10.54 8.57 6.03
CA ALA A 68 -10.36 9.01 7.41
C ALA A 68 -11.59 8.66 8.26
N PHE A 69 -11.37 8.44 9.55
CA PHE A 69 -12.40 8.25 10.56
C PHE A 69 -12.30 9.37 11.60
N THR A 70 -13.43 9.98 11.93
CA THR A 70 -13.58 11.03 12.93
C THR A 70 -14.69 10.67 13.91
N ALA A 71 -14.96 11.53 14.89
CA ALA A 71 -16.12 11.38 15.77
C ALA A 71 -17.48 11.36 15.03
N ALA A 72 -17.55 11.97 13.82
CA ALA A 72 -18.74 11.92 12.96
C ALA A 72 -18.83 10.61 12.14
N GLY A 73 -17.82 9.75 12.22
CA GLY A 73 -17.73 8.48 11.48
C GLY A 73 -16.73 8.52 10.32
N TYR A 74 -16.93 7.63 9.36
CA TYR A 74 -16.08 7.50 8.18
C TYR A 74 -16.35 8.62 7.17
N GLY A 75 -15.28 9.25 6.68
CA GLY A 75 -15.33 10.12 5.51
C GLY A 75 -15.41 9.34 4.19
N ASN A 76 -15.39 10.09 3.09
CA ASN A 76 -15.34 9.52 1.75
C ASN A 76 -14.01 8.80 1.50
N TYR A 77 -14.04 7.77 0.66
CA TYR A 77 -12.82 7.16 0.14
C TYR A 77 -12.08 8.12 -0.79
N SER A 78 -10.76 8.02 -0.77
CA SER A 78 -9.88 8.59 -1.78
C SER A 78 -10.21 8.05 -3.17
N PRO A 79 -9.73 8.74 -4.24
CA PRO A 79 -9.59 8.13 -5.54
C PRO A 79 -8.86 6.78 -5.44
N ARG A 80 -9.17 5.90 -6.39
CA ARG A 80 -8.52 4.59 -6.50
C ARG A 80 -7.06 4.77 -6.86
N LEU A 81 -6.19 4.05 -6.16
CA LEU A 81 -4.79 3.87 -6.55
C LEU A 81 -4.61 2.43 -7.02
N ASP A 82 -4.26 2.25 -8.28
CA ASP A 82 -3.97 0.94 -8.85
C ASP A 82 -2.46 0.70 -8.78
N VAL A 83 -2.04 -0.40 -8.14
CA VAL A 83 -0.63 -0.75 -7.94
C VAL A 83 -0.41 -2.19 -8.36
N ALA A 84 0.52 -2.42 -9.29
CA ALA A 84 1.01 -3.75 -9.62
C ALA A 84 2.18 -4.10 -8.69
N THR A 85 2.07 -5.19 -7.93
CA THR A 85 3.20 -5.72 -7.16
C THR A 85 4.31 -6.21 -8.10
N LEU A 86 5.55 -6.20 -7.61
CA LEU A 86 6.68 -6.70 -8.41
C LEU A 86 6.54 -8.20 -8.68
N GLU A 87 7.09 -8.66 -9.80
CA GLU A 87 7.18 -10.08 -10.13
C GLU A 87 8.20 -10.79 -9.22
N GLU A 88 7.96 -12.08 -8.93
CA GLU A 88 8.88 -12.91 -8.12
C GLU A 88 10.33 -12.88 -8.61
N ALA A 89 10.52 -12.92 -9.93
CA ALA A 89 11.85 -12.90 -10.53
C ALA A 89 12.56 -11.54 -10.37
N THR A 90 11.80 -10.45 -10.34
CA THR A 90 12.37 -9.10 -10.26
C THR A 90 12.81 -8.73 -8.84
N GLY A 91 12.11 -9.20 -7.81
CA GLY A 91 12.57 -9.02 -6.42
C GLY A 91 13.86 -9.79 -6.14
N SER A 92 13.97 -11.02 -6.62
CA SER A 92 15.21 -11.81 -6.46
C SER A 92 16.41 -11.17 -7.17
N LEU A 93 16.22 -10.62 -8.37
CA LEU A 93 17.29 -9.93 -9.08
C LEU A 93 17.72 -8.64 -8.37
N HIS A 94 16.77 -7.84 -7.88
CA HIS A 94 17.09 -6.63 -7.13
C HIS A 94 17.85 -6.94 -5.83
N GLU A 95 17.42 -7.96 -5.08
CA GLU A 95 18.10 -8.40 -3.86
C GLU A 95 19.50 -8.95 -4.14
N LYS A 96 19.67 -9.75 -5.19
CA LYS A 96 20.99 -10.22 -5.65
C LYS A 96 21.91 -9.06 -6.04
N MET A 97 21.40 -8.07 -6.78
CA MET A 97 22.18 -6.90 -7.18
C MET A 97 22.67 -6.07 -5.98
N LEU A 98 21.81 -5.87 -4.97
CA LEU A 98 22.18 -5.16 -3.75
C LEU A 98 23.26 -5.91 -2.95
N LEU A 99 23.16 -7.25 -2.85
CA LEU A 99 24.16 -8.07 -2.19
C LEU A 99 25.51 -8.07 -2.93
N GLU A 100 25.50 -8.10 -4.27
CA GLU A 100 26.70 -8.01 -5.09
C GLU A 100 27.38 -6.63 -5.00
N GLU A 101 26.61 -5.55 -4.98
CA GLU A 101 27.13 -4.19 -4.78
C GLU A 101 27.71 -4.02 -3.38
N GLN A 102 27.04 -4.55 -2.35
CA GLN A 102 27.54 -4.54 -0.98
C GLN A 102 28.84 -5.35 -0.86
N HIS A 103 28.93 -6.53 -1.50
CA HIS A 103 30.18 -7.31 -1.50
C HIS A 103 31.33 -6.55 -2.18
N ARG A 104 31.08 -5.90 -3.33
CA ARG A 104 32.06 -5.11 -4.08
C ARG A 104 32.58 -3.88 -3.31
N LEU A 105 31.72 -3.25 -2.52
CA LEU A 105 32.08 -2.05 -1.75
C LEU A 105 32.87 -2.35 -0.47
N TYR A 106 32.86 -3.61 0.00
CA TYR A 106 33.50 -4.03 1.25
C TYR A 106 34.58 -5.12 1.07
N SER A 107 34.96 -5.45 -0.17
CA SER A 107 36.09 -6.33 -0.54
C SER A 107 37.29 -5.51 -1.02
#